data_AF-A0A965R7J1-F1
#
_entry.id   AF-A0A965R7J1-F1
#
_cell.length_a   1.000
_cell.length_b   1.000
_cell.length_c   1.000
_cell.angle_alpha   90.00
_cell.angle_beta   90.00
_cell.angle_gamma   90.00
#
_symmetry.space_group_name_H-M   'P 1'
#
loop_
_entity.id
_entity.type
_entity.pdbx_description
1 polymer ?
#
loop_
_entity_poly.entity_id
_entity_poly.type
_entity_poly.pdbx_seq_one_letter_code
_entity_poly.pdbx_strand_id
1 'polypeptide(L)'
;MSTTWSIVLGVLALSFAISWVRAIRQLKNIAEEYAKLFVDNAVMQEYIDIIKSNNDLPIDEESVHKENFIKFLSDSRDWAFNYIEEVQSGLKEFIDNIDKDIQYFDKYGDSVAMKPNYETLIKISIAYKKLKELLPEGSETK
;
A
#
# COMPACT_ATOMS: atom_id res chain seq x y z
N MET A 1 65.95 43.99 -17.42
CA MET A 1 64.47 43.97 -17.54
C MET A 1 63.94 42.85 -18.44
N SER A 2 64.60 42.47 -19.55
CA SER A 2 64.09 41.43 -20.47
C SER A 2 63.97 40.01 -19.90
N THR A 3 64.84 39.63 -18.95
CA THR A 3 64.85 38.27 -18.37
C THR A 3 63.68 38.00 -17.41
N THR A 4 63.19 39.01 -16.69
CA THR A 4 62.07 38.86 -15.75
C THR A 4 60.74 38.68 -16.49
N TRP A 5 60.53 39.38 -17.62
CA TRP A 5 59.33 39.22 -18.45
C TRP A 5 59.22 37.83 -19.08
N SER A 6 60.35 37.24 -19.46
CA SER A 6 60.40 35.89 -20.04
C SER A 6 59.97 34.81 -19.02
N ILE A 7 60.35 34.98 -17.75
CA ILE A 7 59.96 34.05 -16.67
C ILE A 7 58.46 34.15 -16.38
N VAL A 8 57.91 35.37 -16.32
CA VAL A 8 56.46 35.60 -16.07
C VAL A 8 55.61 34.99 -17.19
N LEU A 9 56.02 35.16 -18.44
CA LEU A 9 55.34 34.55 -19.60
C LEU A 9 55.41 33.01 -19.54
N GLY A 10 56.55 32.45 -19.13
CA GLY A 10 56.70 31.01 -18.96
C GLY A 10 55.75 30.43 -17.91
N VAL A 11 55.63 31.07 -16.75
CA VAL A 11 54.72 30.62 -15.67
C VAL A 11 53.24 30.74 -16.09
N LEU A 12 52.87 31.81 -16.80
CA LEU A 12 51.53 31.99 -17.34
C LEU A 12 51.17 30.92 -18.37
N ALA A 13 52.08 30.60 -19.29
CA ALA A 13 51.87 29.55 -20.28
C ALA A 13 51.70 28.17 -19.63
N LEU A 14 52.46 27.90 -18.56
CA LEU A 14 52.39 26.63 -17.82
C LEU A 14 51.06 26.49 -17.07
N SER A 15 50.60 27.56 -16.41
CA SER A 15 49.28 27.60 -15.77
C SER A 15 48.14 27.39 -16.77
N PHE A 16 48.24 28.04 -17.94
CA PHE A 16 47.26 27.88 -19.02
C PHE A 16 47.25 26.46 -19.57
N ALA A 17 48.42 25.84 -19.76
CA ALA A 17 48.52 24.46 -20.22
C ALA A 17 47.90 23.46 -19.22
N ILE A 18 48.13 23.65 -17.91
CA ILE A 18 47.52 22.81 -16.87
C ILE A 18 46.00 22.96 -16.86
N SER A 19 45.51 24.20 -16.95
CA SER A 19 44.07 24.50 -17.04
C SER A 19 43.43 23.87 -18.27
N TRP A 20 44.09 23.97 -19.43
CA TRP A 20 43.66 23.38 -20.69
C TRP A 20 43.54 21.85 -20.62
N VAL A 21 44.55 21.18 -20.04
CA VAL A 21 44.50 19.72 -19.84
C VAL A 21 43.36 19.33 -18.90
N ARG A 22 43.09 20.13 -17.87
CA ARG A 22 41.97 19.89 -16.94
C ARG A 22 40.62 20.06 -17.66
N ALA A 23 40.47 21.09 -18.48
CA ALA A 23 39.27 21.33 -19.27
C ALA A 23 38.99 20.18 -20.24
N ILE A 24 40.01 19.67 -20.93
CA ILE A 24 39.87 18.51 -21.83
C ILE A 24 39.41 17.26 -21.08
N ARG A 25 39.97 17.01 -19.89
CA ARG A 25 39.54 15.86 -19.06
C ARG A 25 38.09 16.00 -18.60
N GLN A 26 37.69 17.19 -18.20
CA GLN A 26 36.30 17.47 -17.81
C GLN A 26 35.33 17.29 -18.98
N LEU A 27 35.68 17.78 -20.17
CA LEU A 27 34.89 17.59 -21.39
C LEU A 27 34.68 16.11 -21.73
N LYS A 28 35.69 15.26 -21.53
CA LYS A 28 35.57 13.81 -21.78
C LYS A 28 34.59 13.14 -20.81
N ASN A 29 34.73 13.41 -19.51
CA ASN A 29 33.84 12.85 -18.50
C ASN A 29 32.38 13.26 -18.75
N ILE A 30 32.18 14.54 -19.08
CA ILE A 30 30.87 15.09 -19.40
C ILE A 30 30.30 14.46 -20.69
N ALA A 31 31.13 14.28 -21.72
CA ALA A 31 30.70 13.61 -22.96
C ALA A 31 30.28 12.15 -22.74
N GLU A 32 30.99 11.41 -21.88
CA GLU A 32 30.62 10.03 -21.50
C GLU A 32 29.29 9.99 -20.72
N GLU A 33 29.10 10.91 -19.78
CA GLU A 33 27.84 11.05 -19.04
C GLU A 33 26.68 11.42 -19.97
N TYR A 34 26.87 12.34 -20.92
CA TYR A 34 25.84 12.68 -21.91
C TYR A 34 25.54 11.53 -22.87
N ALA A 35 26.54 10.75 -23.30
CA ALA A 35 26.32 9.59 -24.14
C ALA A 35 25.49 8.52 -23.40
N LYS A 36 25.80 8.29 -22.12
CA LYS A 36 25.02 7.39 -21.27
C LYS A 36 23.60 7.89 -21.07
N LEU A 37 23.41 9.17 -20.74
CA LEU A 37 22.08 9.77 -20.59
C LEU A 37 21.27 9.71 -21.88
N PHE A 38 21.90 9.88 -23.04
CA PHE A 38 21.24 9.76 -24.33
C PHE A 38 20.77 8.32 -24.59
N VAL A 39 21.62 7.33 -24.33
CA VAL A 39 21.26 5.91 -24.46
C VAL A 39 20.15 5.53 -23.48
N ASP A 40 20.28 5.91 -22.20
CA ASP A 40 19.28 5.64 -21.17
C ASP A 40 17.93 6.29 -21.53
N ASN A 41 17.94 7.52 -22.06
CA ASN A 41 16.72 8.20 -22.51
C ASN A 41 16.12 7.53 -23.75
N ALA A 42 16.93 7.15 -24.74
CA ALA A 42 16.47 6.43 -25.93
C ALA A 42 15.82 5.08 -25.56
N VAL A 43 16.44 4.33 -24.65
CA VAL A 43 15.91 3.07 -24.13
C VAL A 43 14.61 3.32 -23.35
N MET A 44 14.54 4.36 -22.53
CA MET A 44 13.29 4.72 -21.82
C MET A 44 12.16 5.13 -22.79
N GLN A 45 12.48 5.85 -23.86
CA GLN A 45 11.51 6.16 -24.91
C GLN A 45 11.05 4.88 -25.62
N GLU A 46 11.96 3.96 -25.91
CA GLU A 46 11.61 2.65 -26.48
C GLU A 46 10.71 1.84 -25.55
N TYR A 47 10.95 1.84 -24.23
CA TYR A 47 10.04 1.22 -23.27
C TYR A 47 8.68 1.90 -23.23
N ILE A 48 8.62 3.23 -23.28
CA ILE A 48 7.38 3.99 -23.36
C ILE A 48 6.64 3.68 -24.66
N ASP A 49 7.35 3.55 -25.77
CA ASP A 49 6.78 3.22 -27.08
C ASP A 49 6.36 1.76 -27.15
N ILE A 50 7.02 0.82 -26.46
CA ILE A 50 6.56 -0.56 -26.28
C ILE A 50 5.30 -0.56 -25.42
N ILE A 51 5.25 0.20 -24.33
CA ILE A 51 4.05 0.30 -23.49
C ILE A 51 2.92 0.96 -24.26
N LYS A 52 3.16 2.04 -24.99
CA LYS A 52 2.17 2.71 -25.84
C LYS A 52 1.76 1.81 -26.99
N SER A 53 2.68 1.14 -27.67
CA SER A 53 2.38 0.14 -28.70
C SER A 53 1.63 -1.05 -28.12
N ASN A 54 1.85 -1.45 -26.86
CA ASN A 54 1.05 -2.46 -26.19
C ASN A 54 -0.35 -1.94 -25.80
N ASN A 55 -0.52 -0.62 -25.68
CA ASN A 55 -1.81 0.04 -25.47
C ASN A 55 -2.50 0.48 -26.80
N ASP A 56 -1.75 0.59 -27.90
CA ASP A 56 -2.18 0.97 -29.25
C ASP A 56 -2.28 -0.24 -30.20
N LEU A 57 -1.79 -1.42 -29.78
CA LEU A 57 -2.31 -2.70 -30.26
C LEU A 57 -3.79 -2.72 -29.85
N PRO A 58 -4.71 -3.21 -30.71
CA PRO A 58 -6.11 -3.32 -30.33
C PRO A 58 -6.11 -4.04 -29.00
N ILE A 59 -6.60 -3.34 -27.96
CA ILE A 59 -6.80 -3.87 -26.62
C ILE A 59 -7.31 -5.28 -26.83
N ASP A 60 -6.45 -6.27 -26.58
CA ASP A 60 -6.86 -7.65 -26.71
C ASP A 60 -7.99 -7.77 -25.70
N GLU A 61 -9.23 -7.96 -26.17
CA GLU A 61 -10.43 -7.92 -25.32
C GLU A 61 -10.21 -8.80 -24.09
N GLU A 62 -9.47 -9.90 -24.28
CA GLU A 62 -9.02 -10.83 -23.25
C GLU A 62 -8.19 -10.17 -22.14
N SER A 63 -7.26 -9.26 -22.45
CA SER A 63 -6.42 -8.57 -21.48
C SER A 63 -7.20 -7.57 -20.63
N VAL A 64 -8.12 -6.81 -21.23
CA VAL A 64 -8.99 -5.87 -20.50
C VAL A 64 -10.08 -6.60 -19.73
N HIS A 65 -10.64 -7.70 -20.26
CA HIS A 65 -11.55 -8.55 -19.49
C HIS A 65 -10.86 -9.19 -18.29
N LYS A 66 -9.60 -9.60 -18.42
CA LYS A 66 -8.82 -10.15 -17.31
C LYS A 66 -8.49 -9.10 -16.26
N GLU A 67 -8.07 -7.90 -16.66
CA GLU A 67 -7.84 -6.80 -15.71
C GLU A 67 -9.13 -6.37 -15.00
N ASN A 68 -10.23 -6.23 -15.73
CA ASN A 68 -11.54 -5.92 -15.17
C ASN A 68 -12.04 -7.01 -14.22
N PHE A 69 -11.79 -8.29 -14.52
CA PHE A 69 -12.12 -9.40 -13.64
C PHE A 69 -11.27 -9.40 -12.37
N ILE A 70 -9.97 -9.14 -12.48
CA ILE A 70 -9.07 -9.01 -11.31
C ILE A 70 -9.52 -7.84 -10.43
N LYS A 71 -9.87 -6.70 -11.03
CA LYS A 71 -10.42 -5.55 -10.32
C LYS A 71 -11.73 -5.92 -9.61
N PHE A 72 -12.66 -6.56 -10.31
CA PHE A 72 -13.91 -7.04 -9.72
C PHE A 72 -13.66 -7.98 -8.53
N LEU A 73 -12.71 -8.91 -8.63
CA LEU A 73 -12.34 -9.79 -7.53
C LEU A 73 -11.76 -9.02 -6.34
N SER A 74 -10.90 -8.04 -6.59
CA SER A 74 -10.34 -7.18 -5.53
C SER A 74 -11.43 -6.37 -4.84
N ASP A 75 -12.29 -5.71 -5.61
CA ASP A 75 -13.39 -4.89 -5.08
C ASP A 75 -14.39 -5.76 -4.31
N SER A 76 -14.72 -6.95 -4.82
CA SER A 76 -15.62 -7.91 -4.14
C SER A 76 -15.01 -8.43 -2.84
N ARG A 77 -13.70 -8.67 -2.82
CA ARG A 77 -12.97 -9.09 -1.62
C ARG A 77 -12.99 -8.00 -0.56
N ASP A 78 -12.67 -6.76 -0.94
CA ASP A 78 -12.59 -5.65 0.00
C ASP A 78 -13.98 -5.32 0.56
N TRP A 79 -15.03 -5.39 -0.27
CA TRP A 79 -16.41 -5.29 0.18
C TRP A 79 -16.81 -6.41 1.14
N ALA A 80 -16.43 -7.66 0.85
CA ALA A 80 -16.73 -8.79 1.73
C ALA A 80 -16.05 -8.64 3.09
N PHE A 81 -14.79 -8.17 3.14
CA PHE A 81 -14.11 -7.91 4.41
C PHE A 81 -14.79 -6.79 5.20
N ASN A 82 -15.13 -5.67 4.57
CA ASN A 82 -15.86 -4.59 5.25
C ASN A 82 -17.19 -5.07 5.82
N TYR A 83 -17.96 -5.84 5.04
CA TYR A 83 -19.22 -6.43 5.50
C TYR A 83 -19.01 -7.34 6.72
N ILE A 84 -17.99 -8.20 6.69
CA ILE A 84 -17.66 -9.08 7.81
C ILE A 84 -17.27 -8.27 9.05
N GLU A 85 -16.45 -7.23 8.91
CA GLU A 85 -16.03 -6.36 10.00
C GLU A 85 -17.20 -5.60 10.62
N GLU A 86 -18.08 -5.02 9.79
CA GLU A 86 -19.29 -4.33 10.26
C GLU A 86 -20.21 -5.26 11.06
N VAL A 87 -20.46 -6.48 10.54
CA VAL A 87 -21.28 -7.48 11.24
C VAL A 87 -20.62 -7.93 12.54
N GLN A 88 -19.31 -8.22 12.52
CA GLN A 88 -18.58 -8.63 13.73
C GLN A 88 -18.57 -7.53 14.78
N SER A 89 -18.38 -6.27 14.39
CA SER A 89 -18.43 -5.12 15.28
C SER A 89 -19.82 -4.97 15.92
N GLY A 90 -20.89 -5.05 15.12
CA GLY A 90 -22.27 -4.95 15.63
C GLY A 90 -22.64 -6.11 16.57
N LEU A 91 -22.20 -7.34 16.26
CA LEU A 91 -22.41 -8.50 17.14
C LEU A 91 -21.64 -8.36 18.45
N LYS A 92 -20.41 -7.83 18.40
CA LYS A 92 -19.62 -7.57 19.60
C LYS A 92 -20.29 -6.51 20.49
N GLU A 93 -20.73 -5.40 19.90
CA GLU A 93 -21.46 -4.36 20.64
C GLU A 93 -22.73 -4.90 21.30
N PHE A 94 -23.51 -5.71 20.58
CA PHE A 94 -24.69 -6.38 21.13
C PHE A 94 -24.34 -7.26 22.33
N ILE A 95 -23.27 -8.05 22.22
CA ILE A 95 -22.79 -8.91 23.29
C ILE A 95 -22.33 -8.08 24.49
N ASP A 96 -21.51 -7.05 24.29
CA ASP A 96 -20.97 -6.22 25.35
C ASP A 96 -22.10 -5.54 26.16
N ASN A 97 -23.18 -5.16 25.49
CA ASN A 97 -24.35 -4.53 26.12
C ASN A 97 -25.22 -5.53 26.90
N ILE A 98 -25.44 -6.74 26.38
CA ILE A 98 -26.42 -7.69 26.93
C ILE A 98 -25.80 -8.79 27.80
N ASP A 99 -24.48 -9.04 27.73
CA ASP A 99 -23.80 -10.12 28.45
C ASP A 99 -24.06 -10.07 29.96
N LYS A 100 -23.97 -8.88 30.56
CA LYS A 100 -24.21 -8.70 32.01
C LYS A 100 -25.66 -9.02 32.40
N ASP A 101 -26.61 -8.60 31.58
CA ASP A 101 -28.04 -8.83 31.85
C ASP A 101 -28.40 -10.32 31.71
N ILE A 102 -27.84 -10.99 30.71
CA ILE A 102 -28.02 -12.44 30.52
C ILE A 102 -27.32 -13.24 31.61
N GLN A 103 -26.11 -12.87 32.05
CA GLN A 103 -25.44 -13.52 33.17
C GLN A 103 -26.19 -13.33 34.49
N TYR A 104 -26.77 -12.15 34.72
CA TYR A 104 -27.62 -11.89 35.87
C TYR A 104 -28.87 -12.77 35.84
N PHE A 105 -29.52 -12.84 34.68
CA PHE A 105 -30.66 -13.72 34.46
C PHE A 105 -30.30 -15.20 34.65
N ASP A 106 -29.18 -15.68 34.13
CA ASP A 106 -28.75 -17.06 34.29
C ASP A 106 -28.49 -17.43 35.75
N LYS A 107 -27.99 -16.48 36.55
CA LYS A 107 -27.65 -16.72 37.96
C LYS A 107 -28.86 -16.64 38.89
N TYR A 108 -29.81 -15.76 38.62
CA TYR A 108 -30.91 -15.45 39.55
C TYR A 108 -32.31 -15.66 38.95
N GLY A 109 -32.43 -15.95 37.66
CA GLY A 109 -33.69 -16.02 36.91
C GLY A 109 -34.64 -17.10 37.43
N ASP A 110 -34.12 -18.24 37.87
CA ASP A 110 -34.94 -19.33 38.44
C ASP A 110 -35.76 -18.89 39.67
N SER A 111 -35.26 -17.90 40.43
CA SER A 111 -35.99 -17.35 41.59
C SER A 111 -37.26 -16.56 41.21
N VAL A 112 -37.40 -16.19 39.94
CA VAL A 112 -38.54 -15.46 39.38
C VAL A 112 -39.23 -16.25 38.25
N ALA A 113 -39.12 -17.59 38.26
CA ALA A 113 -39.63 -18.49 37.23
C ALA A 113 -41.14 -18.38 36.90
N MET A 114 -41.93 -17.70 37.73
CA MET A 114 -43.36 -17.44 37.52
C MET A 114 -43.67 -16.04 36.96
N LYS A 115 -42.66 -15.21 36.63
CA LYS A 115 -42.90 -13.90 36.02
C LYS A 115 -43.28 -14.01 34.54
N PRO A 116 -44.13 -13.11 34.03
CA PRO A 116 -44.37 -13.00 32.60
C PRO A 116 -43.04 -12.76 31.88
N ASN A 117 -42.83 -13.47 30.76
CA ASN A 117 -41.62 -13.48 29.93
C ASN A 117 -40.44 -14.34 30.43
N TYR A 118 -40.58 -15.10 31.52
CA TYR A 118 -39.51 -16.00 32.00
C TYR A 118 -39.02 -16.98 30.92
N GLU A 119 -39.95 -17.72 30.30
CA GLU A 119 -39.61 -18.67 29.23
C GLU A 119 -38.94 -17.99 28.02
N THR A 120 -39.34 -16.76 27.70
CA THR A 120 -38.76 -15.97 26.61
C THR A 120 -37.31 -15.61 26.93
N LEU A 121 -37.02 -15.20 28.16
CA LEU A 121 -35.66 -14.86 28.59
C LEU A 121 -34.73 -16.09 28.61
N ILE A 122 -35.24 -17.28 28.97
CA ILE A 122 -34.49 -18.54 28.82
C ILE A 122 -34.11 -18.76 27.35
N LYS A 123 -35.08 -18.62 26.42
CA LYS A 123 -34.82 -18.81 24.98
C LYS A 123 -33.77 -17.81 24.48
N ILE A 124 -33.83 -16.56 24.93
CA ILE A 124 -32.84 -15.53 24.59
C ILE A 124 -31.47 -15.88 25.15
N SER A 125 -31.36 -16.30 26.41
CA SER A 125 -30.08 -16.74 27.01
C SER A 125 -29.45 -17.90 26.23
N ILE A 126 -30.23 -18.90 25.84
CA ILE A 126 -29.74 -20.02 25.03
C ILE A 126 -29.27 -19.55 23.65
N ALA A 127 -30.04 -18.70 22.97
CA ALA A 127 -29.67 -18.16 21.67
C ALA A 127 -28.41 -17.29 21.75
N TYR A 128 -28.29 -16.48 22.81
CA TYR A 128 -27.12 -15.66 23.10
C TYR A 128 -25.85 -16.51 23.28
N LYS A 129 -25.91 -17.60 24.07
CA LYS A 129 -24.77 -18.49 24.28
C LYS A 129 -24.28 -19.11 22.97
N LYS A 130 -25.22 -19.59 22.14
CA LYS A 130 -24.90 -20.11 20.80
C LYS A 130 -24.26 -19.05 19.91
N LEU A 131 -24.75 -17.82 19.96
CA LEU A 131 -24.16 -16.71 19.19
C LEU A 131 -22.74 -16.39 19.68
N LYS A 132 -22.51 -16.39 21.00
CA LYS A 132 -21.21 -16.14 21.62
C LYS A 132 -20.17 -17.20 21.24
N GLU A 133 -20.57 -18.46 21.11
CA GLU A 133 -19.72 -19.57 20.65
C GLU A 133 -19.29 -19.45 19.17
N LEU A 134 -20.09 -18.78 18.34
CA LEU A 134 -19.79 -18.61 16.91
C LEU A 134 -18.79 -17.48 16.62
N LEU A 135 -18.53 -16.63 17.61
CA LEU A 135 -17.59 -15.52 17.43
C LEU A 135 -16.15 -16.00 17.62
N PRO A 136 -15.20 -15.50 16.81
CA PRO A 136 -13.81 -15.85 16.96
C PRO A 136 -13.26 -15.40 18.33
N GLU A 137 -12.59 -16.31 19.04
CA GLU A 137 -11.87 -16.01 20.28
C GLU A 137 -10.68 -15.08 19.96
N GLY A 138 -10.81 -13.78 20.24
CA GLY A 138 -9.72 -12.83 19.97
C GLY A 138 -10.09 -11.38 19.66
N SER A 139 -11.34 -10.95 19.87
CA SER A 139 -11.66 -9.52 19.84
C SER A 139 -11.36 -8.79 21.16
N GLU A 140 -10.64 -9.43 22.09
CA GLU A 140 -10.02 -8.75 23.22
C GLU A 140 -8.89 -7.85 22.70
N THR A 141 -9.24 -6.56 22.58
CA THR A 141 -8.35 -5.40 22.78
C THR A 141 -6.87 -5.60 22.43
N LYS A 142 -6.49 -5.15 21.23
CA LYS A 142 -5.20 -4.46 21.06
C LYS A 142 -5.43 -2.96 21.11
#